data_AF-A0A4Y2T4B6-F1
#
_entry.id   AF-A0A4Y2T4B6-F1
#
_cell.length_a   1.000
_cell.length_b   1.000
_cell.length_c   1.000
_cell.angle_alpha   90.00
_cell.angle_beta   90.00
_cell.angle_gamma   90.00
#
_symmetry.space_group_name_H-M   'P 1'
#
loop_
_entity.id
_entity.type
_entity.pdbx_description
1 polymer ?
#
loop_
_entity_poly.entity_id
_entity_poly.type
_entity_poly.pdbx_seq_one_letter_code
_entity_poly.pdbx_strand_id
1 'polypeptide(L)'
;MRTSHSLKSSRNQNKCSLLSILGGKELAILRGTKKLVAFYTEREREDRALRRKMLIASKKRLLAVHENQRDEIVKNIVYKTPVPSLDELKPRIVTAIQNVIPQMLENTWREIEFRLYVLLATKGSHVQVH
;
A
#
# COMPACT_ATOMS: atom_id res chain seq x y z
N MET A 1 -50.66 -15.75 -28.43
CA MET A 1 -50.04 -14.52 -27.86
C MET A 1 -49.26 -14.92 -26.62
N ARG A 2 -47.97 -14.54 -26.54
CA ARG A 2 -47.12 -14.70 -25.36
C ARG A 2 -47.53 -13.68 -24.29
N THR A 3 -47.56 -14.09 -23.03
CA THR A 3 -47.16 -13.21 -21.92
C THR A 3 -46.31 -14.00 -20.94
N SER A 4 -45.03 -13.64 -20.90
CA SER A 4 -44.06 -14.07 -19.90
C SER A 4 -44.23 -13.18 -18.67
N HIS A 5 -44.44 -13.75 -17.50
CA HIS A 5 -44.26 -13.01 -16.25
C HIS A 5 -43.30 -13.76 -15.31
N SER A 6 -42.12 -13.15 -15.20
CA SER A 6 -41.02 -13.49 -14.30
C SER A 6 -41.41 -13.24 -12.85
N LEU A 7 -41.14 -14.19 -11.95
CA LEU A 7 -41.06 -13.95 -10.50
C LEU A 7 -39.81 -14.61 -9.91
N LYS A 8 -38.74 -13.82 -10.00
CA LYS A 8 -37.65 -13.59 -9.04
C LYS A 8 -37.50 -14.61 -7.88
N SER A 9 -36.33 -15.26 -7.90
CA SER A 9 -35.70 -16.01 -6.82
C SER A 9 -35.85 -15.33 -5.45
N SER A 10 -36.57 -16.03 -4.56
CA SER A 10 -36.60 -15.77 -3.13
C SER A 10 -35.27 -16.18 -2.49
N ARG A 11 -34.42 -15.19 -2.19
CA ARG A 11 -33.19 -15.41 -1.40
C ARG A 11 -33.16 -14.60 -0.11
N ASN A 12 -34.33 -14.14 0.37
CA ASN A 12 -34.44 -13.30 1.59
C ASN A 12 -35.54 -13.73 2.59
N GLN A 13 -36.26 -14.84 2.34
CA GLN A 13 -37.37 -15.24 3.22
C GLN A 13 -36.92 -15.82 4.58
N ASN A 14 -35.67 -16.26 4.71
CA ASN A 14 -35.22 -16.98 5.92
C ASN A 14 -34.69 -16.07 7.04
N LYS A 15 -34.41 -14.78 6.77
CA LYS A 15 -33.97 -13.83 7.80
C LYS A 15 -35.14 -13.25 8.60
N CYS A 16 -36.28 -13.03 7.96
CA CYS A 16 -37.48 -12.50 8.63
C CYS A 16 -38.15 -13.55 9.51
N SER A 17 -38.11 -14.84 9.12
CA SER A 17 -38.78 -15.93 9.85
C SER A 17 -38.21 -16.20 11.25
N LEU A 18 -36.89 -16.06 11.44
CA LEU A 18 -36.27 -16.20 12.77
C LEU A 18 -36.46 -14.95 13.65
N LEU A 19 -36.55 -13.76 13.04
CA LEU A 19 -36.79 -12.51 13.78
C LEU A 19 -38.21 -12.42 14.34
N SER A 20 -39.19 -13.06 13.69
CA SER A 20 -40.59 -13.12 14.16
C SER A 20 -40.82 -14.02 15.37
N ILE A 21 -39.86 -14.90 15.70
CA ILE A 21 -39.96 -15.85 16.82
C ILE A 21 -39.31 -15.28 18.10
N LEU A 22 -38.43 -14.28 17.97
CA LEU A 22 -37.67 -13.70 19.08
C LEU A 22 -38.48 -12.63 19.82
N GLY A 23 -38.45 -12.66 21.16
CA GLY A 23 -39.06 -11.65 22.01
C GLY A 23 -38.27 -10.35 22.08
N GLY A 24 -38.85 -9.32 22.72
CA GLY A 24 -38.28 -7.96 22.77
C GLY A 24 -36.87 -7.89 23.39
N LYS A 25 -36.58 -8.72 24.41
CA LYS A 25 -35.25 -8.77 25.05
C LYS A 25 -34.20 -9.42 24.15
N GLU A 26 -34.54 -10.51 23.46
CA GLU A 26 -33.61 -11.20 22.55
C GLU A 26 -33.33 -10.37 21.30
N LEU A 27 -34.33 -9.65 20.79
CA LEU A 27 -34.16 -8.67 19.72
C LEU A 27 -33.24 -7.51 20.14
N ALA A 28 -33.34 -7.03 21.38
CA ALA A 28 -32.46 -5.99 21.91
C ALA A 28 -31.01 -6.47 22.01
N ILE A 29 -30.79 -7.70 22.51
CA ILE A 29 -29.46 -8.32 22.58
C ILE A 29 -28.88 -8.52 21.17
N LEU A 30 -29.64 -9.07 20.23
CA LEU A 30 -29.19 -9.28 18.85
C LEU A 30 -28.86 -7.97 18.12
N ARG A 31 -29.60 -6.89 18.39
CA ARG A 31 -29.26 -5.54 17.89
C ARG A 31 -27.99 -5.01 18.53
N GLY A 32 -27.80 -5.21 19.84
CA GLY A 32 -26.59 -4.85 20.57
C GLY A 32 -25.35 -5.56 20.03
N THR A 33 -25.42 -6.88 19.83
CA THR A 33 -24.31 -7.68 19.28
C THR A 33 -23.97 -7.29 17.85
N LYS A 34 -24.97 -7.04 16.99
CA LYS A 34 -24.73 -6.52 15.63
C LYS A 34 -24.04 -5.16 15.62
N LYS A 35 -24.41 -4.25 16.52
CA LYS A 35 -23.73 -2.94 16.67
C LYS A 35 -22.28 -3.12 17.13
N LEU A 36 -22.04 -4.03 18.08
CA LEU A 36 -20.71 -4.33 18.57
C LEU A 36 -19.82 -4.89 17.44
N VAL A 37 -20.31 -5.89 16.70
CA VAL A 37 -19.59 -6.48 15.56
C VAL A 37 -19.33 -5.43 14.47
N ALA A 38 -20.31 -4.56 14.17
CA ALA A 38 -20.11 -3.47 13.22
C ALA A 38 -18.99 -2.52 13.68
N PHE A 39 -18.97 -2.16 14.96
CA PHE A 39 -17.94 -1.29 15.54
C PHE A 39 -16.53 -1.89 15.49
N TYR A 40 -16.36 -3.16 15.89
CA TYR A 40 -15.07 -3.84 15.81
C TYR A 40 -14.60 -4.02 14.36
N THR A 41 -15.51 -4.36 13.45
CA THR A 41 -15.15 -4.50 12.02
C THR A 41 -14.80 -3.15 11.38
N GLU A 42 -15.45 -2.05 11.76
CA GLU A 42 -15.10 -0.71 11.27
C GLU A 42 -13.71 -0.30 11.77
N ARG A 43 -13.42 -0.49 13.06
CA ARG A 43 -12.10 -0.21 13.63
C ARG A 43 -10.99 -1.02 12.95
N GLU A 44 -11.23 -2.29 12.63
CA GLU A 44 -10.29 -3.10 11.86
C GLU A 44 -10.11 -2.64 10.41
N ARG A 45 -11.17 -2.11 9.77
CA ARG A 45 -11.07 -1.50 8.44
C ARG A 45 -10.26 -0.21 8.49
N GLU A 46 -10.49 0.62 9.50
CA GLU A 46 -9.73 1.85 9.75
C GLU A 46 -8.26 1.55 9.99
N ASP A 47 -7.93 0.55 10.81
CA ASP A 47 -6.54 0.14 11.04
C ASP A 47 -5.89 -0.39 9.75
N ARG A 48 -6.60 -1.20 8.95
CA ARG A 48 -6.12 -1.62 7.62
C ARG A 48 -5.97 -0.44 6.65
N ALA A 49 -6.88 0.52 6.68
CA ALA A 49 -6.83 1.72 5.85
C ALA A 49 -5.65 2.61 6.25
N LEU A 50 -5.39 2.75 7.55
CA LEU A 50 -4.25 3.48 8.10
C LEU A 50 -2.93 2.81 7.69
N ARG A 51 -2.80 1.49 7.87
CA ARG A 51 -1.63 0.72 7.42
C ARG A 51 -1.40 0.85 5.92
N ARG A 52 -2.45 0.81 5.09
CA ARG A 52 -2.36 1.04 3.64
C ARG A 52 -1.93 2.46 3.31
N LYS A 53 -2.50 3.48 3.96
CA LYS A 53 -2.10 4.89 3.79
C LYS A 53 -0.63 5.09 4.16
N MET A 54 -0.17 4.50 5.26
CA MET A 54 1.24 4.54 5.66
C MET A 54 2.14 3.84 4.64
N LEU A 55 1.77 2.65 4.16
CA LEU A 55 2.55 1.94 3.13
C LEU A 55 2.66 2.76 1.84
N ILE A 56 1.56 3.36 1.39
CA ILE A 56 1.53 4.23 0.21
C ILE A 56 2.41 5.47 0.44
N ALA A 57 2.32 6.11 1.61
CA ALA A 57 3.14 7.26 1.95
C ALA A 57 4.64 6.90 1.98
N SER A 58 5.01 5.76 2.59
CA SER A 58 6.38 5.25 2.61
C SER A 58 6.88 4.92 1.21
N LYS A 59 6.05 4.26 0.38
CA LYS A 59 6.37 3.99 -1.03
C LYS A 59 6.60 5.28 -1.82
N LYS A 60 5.75 6.29 -1.60
CA LYS A 60 5.84 7.59 -2.27
C LYS A 60 7.11 8.34 -1.86
N ARG A 61 7.47 8.32 -0.57
CA ARG A 61 8.74 8.90 -0.09
C ARG A 61 9.94 8.18 -0.70
N LEU A 62 9.91 6.85 -0.72
CA LEU A 62 11.00 6.07 -1.31
C LEU A 62 11.17 6.39 -2.79
N LEU A 63 10.07 6.47 -3.56
CA LEU A 63 10.11 6.88 -4.96
C LEU A 63 10.68 8.29 -5.13
N ALA A 64 10.27 9.26 -4.31
CA ALA A 64 10.78 10.63 -4.37
C ALA A 64 12.28 10.73 -4.00
N VAL A 65 12.73 9.96 -3.00
CA VAL A 65 14.16 9.85 -2.66
C VAL A 65 14.94 9.27 -3.84
N HIS A 66 14.42 8.24 -4.48
CA HIS A 66 15.05 7.64 -5.66
C HIS A 66 15.11 8.57 -6.86
N GLU A 67 14.06 9.34 -7.14
CA GLU A 67 14.03 10.32 -8.22
C GLU A 67 15.04 11.45 -7.98
N ASN A 68 15.02 12.06 -6.78
CA ASN A 68 15.97 13.12 -6.42
C ASN A 68 17.43 12.63 -6.44
N GLN A 69 17.67 11.42 -5.93
CA GLN A 69 19.00 10.83 -5.92
C GLN A 69 19.51 10.52 -7.33
N ARG A 70 18.62 10.09 -8.23
CA ARG A 70 18.97 9.76 -9.63
C ARG A 70 19.51 10.99 -10.34
N ASP A 71 18.79 12.11 -10.28
CA ASP A 71 19.16 13.34 -10.99
C ASP A 71 20.51 13.88 -10.49
N GLU A 72 20.72 13.86 -9.17
CA GLU A 72 21.97 14.31 -8.58
C GLU A 72 23.15 13.39 -8.92
N ILE A 73 22.95 12.06 -8.96
CA ILE A 73 23.99 11.12 -9.42
C ILE A 73 24.30 11.34 -10.91
N VAL A 74 23.30 11.48 -11.76
CA VAL A 74 23.51 11.73 -13.21
C VAL A 74 24.32 13.00 -13.40
N LYS A 75 23.96 14.09 -12.71
CA LYS A 75 24.68 15.36 -12.76
C LYS A 75 26.14 15.19 -12.31
N ASN A 76 26.37 14.49 -11.20
CA ASN A 76 27.71 14.24 -10.68
C ASN A 76 28.59 13.44 -11.65
N ILE A 77 28.04 12.46 -12.37
CA ILE A 77 28.79 11.67 -13.36
C ILE A 77 29.04 12.50 -14.64
N VAL A 78 28.01 13.19 -15.14
CA VAL A 78 28.06 13.95 -16.40
C VAL A 78 28.97 15.17 -16.27
N TYR A 79 29.09 15.79 -15.11
CA TYR A 79 29.93 16.98 -14.89
C TYR A 79 31.19 16.72 -14.05
N LYS A 80 31.51 15.46 -13.73
CA LYS A 80 32.72 15.07 -12.99
C LYS A 80 34.01 15.62 -13.63
N THR A 81 34.08 15.56 -14.95
CA THR A 81 35.13 16.18 -15.76
C THR A 81 34.50 17.19 -16.73
N PRO A 82 35.23 18.25 -17.14
CA PRO A 82 34.77 19.19 -18.15
C PRO A 82 34.31 18.46 -19.42
N VAL A 83 33.23 18.95 -20.04
CA VAL A 83 32.69 18.39 -21.28
C VAL A 83 33.06 19.34 -22.42
N PRO A 84 34.01 18.97 -23.30
CA PRO A 84 34.54 19.87 -24.33
C PRO A 84 33.62 20.05 -25.54
N SER A 85 32.69 19.13 -25.80
CA SER A 85 31.77 19.20 -26.95
C SER A 85 30.40 18.55 -26.68
N LEU A 86 29.39 18.94 -27.47
CA LEU A 86 28.07 18.32 -27.45
C LEU A 86 28.11 16.83 -27.86
N ASP A 87 29.07 16.46 -28.70
CA ASP A 87 29.25 15.08 -29.16
C ASP A 87 29.77 14.15 -28.05
N GLU A 88 30.49 14.69 -27.07
CA GLU A 88 30.89 13.95 -25.86
C GLU A 88 29.84 13.99 -24.74
N LEU A 89 28.98 15.00 -24.74
CA LEU A 89 27.93 15.14 -23.72
C LEU A 89 26.89 14.02 -23.82
N LYS A 90 26.40 13.74 -25.04
CA LYS A 90 25.40 12.69 -25.28
C LYS A 90 25.84 11.30 -24.77
N PRO A 91 27.01 10.76 -25.16
CA PRO A 91 27.44 9.45 -24.67
C PRO A 91 27.67 9.46 -23.16
N ARG A 92 28.19 10.55 -22.57
CA ARG A 92 28.34 10.64 -21.11
C ARG A 92 27.01 10.61 -20.36
N ILE A 93 25.97 11.26 -20.88
CA ILE A 93 24.61 11.18 -20.30
C ILE A 93 24.10 9.74 -20.37
N VAL A 94 24.27 9.06 -21.51
CA VAL A 94 23.85 7.67 -21.68
C VAL A 94 24.57 6.74 -20.68
N THR A 95 25.89 6.87 -20.57
CA THR A 95 26.70 6.10 -19.61
C THR A 95 26.32 6.43 -18.16
N ALA A 96 26.07 7.69 -17.82
CA ALA A 96 25.64 8.09 -16.49
C ALA A 96 24.29 7.44 -16.12
N ILE A 97 23.31 7.49 -17.02
CA ILE A 97 22.00 6.86 -16.81
C ILE A 97 22.15 5.35 -16.63
N GLN A 98 22.99 4.70 -17.45
CA GLN A 98 23.26 3.26 -17.33
C GLN A 98 23.93 2.90 -16.00
N ASN A 99 24.84 3.73 -15.48
CA ASN A 99 25.50 3.51 -14.19
C ASN A 99 24.59 3.77 -12.98
N VAL A 100 23.61 4.67 -13.11
CA VAL A 100 22.67 4.95 -12.02
C VAL A 100 21.75 3.75 -11.75
N ILE A 101 21.38 2.97 -12.77
CA ILE A 101 20.47 1.81 -12.62
C ILE A 101 21.05 0.74 -11.66
N PRO A 102 22.29 0.24 -11.83
CA PRO A 102 22.94 -0.66 -10.88
C PRO A 102 23.07 -0.06 -9.48
N GLN A 103 23.46 1.21 -9.37
CA GLN A 103 23.68 1.86 -8.07
C GLN A 103 22.37 2.05 -7.29
N MET A 104 21.26 2.34 -7.98
CA MET A 104 19.93 2.41 -7.36
C MET A 104 19.46 1.04 -6.88
N LEU A 105 19.73 -0.03 -7.64
CA LEU A 105 19.42 -1.41 -7.22
C LEU A 105 20.19 -1.79 -5.95
N GLU A 106 21.49 -1.51 -5.90
CA GLU A 106 22.33 -1.73 -4.73
C GLU A 106 21.81 -0.99 -3.49
N ASN A 107 21.46 0.30 -3.63
CA ASN A 107 20.91 1.09 -2.52
C ASN A 107 19.55 0.55 -2.04
N THR A 108 18.69 0.12 -2.98
CA THR A 108 17.39 -0.49 -2.65
C THR A 108 17.60 -1.80 -1.90
N TRP A 109 18.56 -2.60 -2.33
CA TRP A 109 18.92 -3.85 -1.67
C TRP A 109 19.39 -3.61 -0.23
N ARG A 110 20.29 -2.65 -0.02
CA ARG A 110 20.76 -2.26 1.32
C ARG A 110 19.64 -1.77 2.23
N GLU A 111 18.70 -0.99 1.72
CA GLU A 111 17.55 -0.52 2.51
C GLU A 111 16.63 -1.70 2.89
N ILE A 112 16.44 -2.68 2.00
CA ILE A 112 15.69 -3.90 2.30
C ILE A 112 16.40 -4.71 3.38
N GLU A 113 17.71 -4.93 3.25
CA GLU A 113 18.53 -5.62 4.24
C GLU A 113 18.48 -4.92 5.61
N PHE A 114 18.61 -3.59 5.64
CA PHE A 114 18.51 -2.79 6.86
C PHE A 114 17.15 -2.97 7.54
N ARG A 115 16.06 -2.88 6.77
CA ARG A 115 14.70 -3.07 7.30
C ARG A 115 14.47 -4.50 7.80
N LEU A 116 14.97 -5.51 7.09
CA LEU A 116 14.92 -6.90 7.53
C LEU A 116 15.72 -7.11 8.81
N TYR A 117 16.91 -6.54 8.90
CA TYR A 117 17.74 -6.58 10.10
C TYR A 117 17.02 -5.93 11.30
N VAL A 118 16.42 -4.75 11.12
CA VAL A 118 15.64 -4.07 12.17
C VAL A 118 14.45 -4.94 12.58
N LEU A 119 13.71 -5.53 11.64
CA LEU A 119 12.59 -6.43 11.95
C LEU A 119 13.03 -7.66 12.76
N LEU A 120 14.16 -8.27 12.39
CA LEU A 120 14.72 -9.42 13.09
C LEU A 120 15.20 -9.03 14.51
N ALA A 121 15.95 -7.93 14.62
CA ALA A 121 16.47 -7.43 15.90
C ALA A 121 15.34 -7.06 16.88
N THR A 122 14.22 -6.61 16.35
CA THR A 122 13.06 -6.19 17.15
C THR A 122 12.01 -7.28 17.34
N LYS A 123 12.28 -8.51 16.88
CA LYS A 123 11.33 -9.65 16.91
C LYS A 123 9.96 -9.30 16.31
N GLY A 124 9.94 -8.43 15.29
CA GLY A 124 8.71 -7.94 14.66
C GLY A 124 7.98 -6.82 15.42
N SER A 125 8.59 -6.23 16.45
CA SER A 125 8.05 -5.02 17.09
C SER A 125 8.12 -3.85 16.11
N HIS A 126 7.06 -3.05 16.01
CA HIS A 126 7.01 -1.96 15.04
C HIS A 126 8.04 -0.86 15.39
N VAL A 127 9.05 -0.68 14.55
CA VAL A 127 10.03 0.41 14.69
C VAL A 127 9.79 1.46 13.60
N GLN A 128 9.61 2.70 14.02
CA GLN A 128 9.54 3.86 13.13
C GLN A 128 10.96 4.39 12.90
N VAL A 129 11.46 4.27 11.68
CA VAL A 129 12.73 4.89 11.28
C VAL A 129 12.45 6.34 10.87
N HIS A 130 13.17 7.31 11.45
CA HIS A 130 13.06 8.74 11.17
C HIS A 130 13.75 9.10 9.84
#